data_AF-A0A962GDH4-F1
#
_entry.id   AF-A0A962GDH4-F1
#
_cell.length_a   1.000
_cell.length_b   1.000
_cell.length_c   1.000
_cell.angle_alpha   90.00
_cell.angle_beta   90.00
_cell.angle_gamma   90.00
#
_symmetry.space_group_name_H-M   'P 1'
#
loop_
_entity.id
_entity.type
_entity.pdbx_description
1 polymer ?
#
loop_
_entity_poly.entity_id
_entity_poly.type
_entity_poly.pdbx_seq_one_letter_code
_entity_poly.pdbx_strand_id
1 'polypeptide(L)'
;VVMVNQMHRDEVPTTPAAIEDRVNEISFNSSLMREMRAVEFVSRQLTEGWLKPEYAKRMRHVLVHLIRADAFMGTLAAATKISTDMQFLAGLRDLGRASATQWLQDNHAALGQRSTIDLRREFLD
;
A
#
# COMPACT_ATOMS: atom_id res chain seq x y z
N VAL A 1 1.47 5.56 5.99
CA VAL A 1 2.02 5.81 4.64
C VAL A 1 0.86 6.08 3.70
N VAL A 2 1.01 7.01 2.74
CA VAL A 2 0.01 7.26 1.70
C VAL A 2 0.61 6.85 0.36
N MET A 3 -0.04 5.93 -0.34
CA MET A 3 0.36 5.51 -1.68
C MET A 3 -0.42 6.32 -2.70
N VAL A 4 0.29 7.00 -3.60
CA VAL A 4 -0.32 7.87 -4.63
C VAL A 4 -0.41 7.15 -5.97
N ASN A 5 0.57 6.29 -6.28
CA ASN A 5 0.64 5.53 -7.52
C ASN A 5 0.23 4.07 -7.28
N GLN A 6 -0.32 3.44 -8.31
CA GLN A 6 -0.56 2.00 -8.30
C GLN A 6 0.77 1.25 -8.24
N MET A 7 0.84 0.22 -7.41
CA MET A 7 2.02 -0.65 -7.35
C MET A 7 2.03 -1.63 -8.53
N HIS A 8 0.85 -2.19 -8.85
CA HIS A 8 0.66 -3.23 -9.85
C HIS A 8 -0.09 -2.66 -11.05
N ARG A 9 0.37 -3.03 -12.25
CA ARG A 9 -0.27 -2.68 -13.52
C ARG A 9 -0.18 -3.89 -14.44
N ASP A 10 -1.33 -4.37 -14.91
CA ASP A 10 -1.40 -5.58 -15.75
C ASP A 10 -0.94 -5.31 -17.19
N GLU A 11 -1.08 -4.07 -17.66
CA GLU A 11 -0.74 -3.66 -19.03
C GLU A 11 0.74 -3.33 -19.17
N VAL A 12 1.36 -3.81 -20.25
CA VAL A 12 2.74 -3.48 -20.62
C VAL A 12 2.76 -2.14 -21.35
N PRO A 13 3.48 -1.12 -20.86
CA PRO A 13 3.55 0.18 -21.53
C PRO A 13 4.33 0.07 -22.84
N THR A 14 3.73 0.53 -23.94
CA THR A 14 4.32 0.46 -25.30
C THR A 14 4.68 1.81 -25.89
N THR A 15 4.30 2.91 -25.23
CA THR A 15 4.62 4.28 -25.66
C THR A 15 5.67 4.91 -24.73
N PRO A 16 6.49 5.86 -25.22
CA PRO A 16 7.50 6.53 -24.39
C PRO A 16 6.91 7.15 -23.11
N ALA A 17 5.76 7.84 -23.22
CA ALA A 17 5.10 8.45 -22.07
C ALA A 17 4.61 7.41 -21.05
N ALA A 18 4.02 6.29 -21.52
CA ALA A 18 3.58 5.22 -20.62
C ALA A 18 4.75 4.51 -19.93
N ILE A 19 5.90 4.41 -20.61
CA ILE A 19 7.13 3.83 -20.04
C ILE A 19 7.68 4.76 -18.95
N GLU A 20 7.75 6.07 -19.21
CA GLU A 20 8.19 7.05 -18.22
C GLU A 20 7.28 7.06 -16.98
N ASP A 21 5.96 7.04 -17.18
CA ASP A 21 4.99 6.90 -16.10
C ASP A 21 5.24 5.63 -15.28
N ARG A 22 5.50 4.49 -15.93
CA ARG A 22 5.78 3.23 -15.24
C ARG A 22 7.11 3.28 -14.45
N VAL A 23 8.14 3.88 -15.01
CA VAL A 23 9.42 4.09 -14.32
C VAL A 23 9.21 4.96 -13.06
N ASN A 24 8.42 6.02 -13.18
CA ASN A 24 8.06 6.88 -12.05
C ASN A 24 7.30 6.09 -10.98
N GLU A 25 6.28 5.32 -11.36
CA GLU A 25 5.52 4.47 -10.42
C GLU A 25 6.43 3.51 -9.64
N ILE A 26 7.33 2.80 -10.33
CA ILE A 26 8.26 1.86 -9.71
C ILE A 26 9.23 2.59 -8.78
N SER A 27 9.81 3.70 -9.25
CA SER A 27 10.81 4.46 -8.49
C SER A 27 10.20 5.04 -7.20
N PHE A 28 8.99 5.60 -7.26
CA PHE A 28 8.28 6.12 -6.10
C PHE A 28 7.93 5.02 -5.09
N ASN A 29 7.50 3.84 -5.56
CA ASN A 29 7.13 2.74 -4.66
C ASN A 29 8.35 2.00 -4.09
N SER A 30 9.54 2.11 -4.70
CA SER A 30 10.73 1.34 -4.31
C SER A 30 11.12 1.47 -2.82
N SER A 31 11.07 2.68 -2.25
CA SER A 31 11.41 2.90 -0.84
C SER A 31 10.42 2.20 0.09
N LEU A 32 9.13 2.31 -0.22
CA LEU A 32 8.08 1.64 0.54
C LEU A 32 8.23 0.12 0.46
N MET A 33 8.47 -0.42 -0.73
CA MET A 33 8.69 -1.85 -0.93
C MET A 33 9.87 -2.36 -0.10
N ARG A 34 10.95 -1.59 -0.03
CA ARG A 34 12.12 -1.92 0.80
C ARG A 34 11.78 -1.95 2.28
N GLU A 35 11.02 -0.96 2.77
CA GLU A 35 10.57 -0.92 4.17
C GLU A 35 9.62 -2.07 4.49
N MET A 36 8.65 -2.36 3.63
CA MET A 36 7.70 -3.46 3.82
C MET A 36 8.39 -4.82 3.82
N ARG A 37 9.42 -5.02 2.98
CA ARG A 37 10.28 -6.22 3.02
C ARG A 37 11.01 -6.37 4.35
N ALA A 38 11.52 -5.27 4.93
CA ALA A 38 12.16 -5.32 6.24
C ALA A 38 11.15 -5.66 7.35
N VAL A 39 9.93 -5.10 7.28
CA VAL A 39 8.85 -5.40 8.24
C VAL A 39 8.38 -6.84 8.12
N GLU A 40 8.20 -7.37 6.90
CA GLU A 40 7.85 -8.77 6.66
C GLU A 40 8.92 -9.69 7.24
N PHE A 41 10.21 -9.40 6.96
CA PHE A 41 11.32 -10.20 7.45
C PHE A 41 11.32 -10.28 8.99
N VAL A 42 11.23 -9.14 9.69
CA VAL A 42 11.18 -9.14 11.16
C VAL A 42 9.94 -9.86 11.69
N SER A 43 8.79 -9.65 11.06
CA SER A 43 7.52 -10.29 11.46
C SER A 43 7.58 -11.81 11.31
N ARG A 44 8.18 -12.30 10.23
CA ARG A 44 8.39 -13.72 9.98
C ARG A 44 9.35 -14.34 10.99
N GLN A 45 10.47 -13.67 11.29
CA GLN A 45 11.44 -14.14 12.29
C GLN A 45 10.83 -14.30 13.69
N LEU A 46 9.89 -13.41 14.04
CA LEU A 46 9.18 -13.47 15.32
C LEU A 46 8.13 -14.58 15.36
N THR A 47 7.45 -14.84 14.25
CA THR A 47 6.34 -15.82 14.17
C THR A 47 6.85 -17.25 13.96
N GLU A 48 7.92 -17.45 13.19
CA GLU A 48 8.51 -18.77 12.94
C GLU A 48 9.49 -19.21 14.05
N GLY A 49 9.75 -18.37 15.06
CA GLY A 49 10.53 -18.72 16.24
C GLY A 49 12.04 -18.87 15.99
N TRP A 50 12.57 -18.26 14.92
CA TRP A 50 13.98 -18.36 14.54
C TRP A 50 14.92 -17.57 15.47
N LEU A 51 14.35 -16.69 16.30
CA LEU A 51 15.09 -15.88 17.28
C LEU A 51 15.02 -16.53 18.65
N LYS A 52 16.15 -16.55 19.37
CA LYS A 52 16.13 -16.89 20.80
C LYS A 52 15.19 -15.93 21.54
N PRO A 53 14.49 -16.39 22.60
CA PRO A 53 13.50 -15.58 23.31
C PRO A 53 14.02 -14.23 23.81
N GLU A 54 15.30 -14.15 24.18
CA GLU A 54 15.98 -12.93 24.63
C GLU A 54 16.08 -11.85 23.54
N TYR A 55 16.26 -12.25 22.27
CA TYR A 55 16.32 -11.34 21.13
C TYR A 55 14.93 -11.03 20.57
N ALA A 56 14.02 -12.01 20.58
CA ALA A 56 12.64 -11.82 20.14
C ALA A 56 11.94 -10.71 20.95
N LYS A 57 12.15 -10.66 22.26
CA LYS A 57 11.61 -9.60 23.14
C LYS A 57 12.11 -8.19 22.82
N ARG A 58 13.23 -8.05 22.11
CA ARG A 58 13.80 -6.74 21.71
C ARG A 58 13.22 -6.22 20.39
N MET A 59 12.48 -7.05 19.66
CA MET A 59 11.86 -6.69 18.40
C MET A 59 10.37 -6.46 18.58
N ARG A 60 9.81 -5.53 17.80
CA ARG A 60 8.38 -5.22 17.81
C ARG A 60 7.74 -5.84 16.58
N HIS A 61 6.66 -6.59 16.80
CA HIS A 61 5.79 -7.03 15.72
C HIS A 61 4.97 -5.82 15.25
N VAL A 62 5.14 -5.43 13.98
CA VAL A 62 4.47 -4.27 13.39
C VAL A 62 3.19 -4.75 12.71
N LEU A 63 2.05 -4.23 13.16
CA LEU A 63 0.76 -4.49 12.52
C LEU A 63 0.58 -3.54 11.33
N VAL A 64 0.28 -4.10 10.16
CA VAL A 64 0.11 -3.33 8.94
C VAL A 64 -1.33 -3.44 8.45
N HIS A 65 -1.87 -2.27 8.13
CA HIS A 65 -3.23 -2.07 7.67
C HIS A 65 -3.20 -1.25 6.38
N LEU A 66 -3.96 -1.68 5.39
CA LEU A 66 -3.97 -1.06 4.08
C LEU A 66 -5.40 -0.77 3.63
N ILE A 67 -5.65 0.49 3.30
CA ILE A 67 -6.91 0.99 2.74
C ILE A 67 -6.65 1.29 1.26
N ARG A 68 -7.42 0.68 0.37
CA ARG A 68 -7.26 0.85 -1.09
C ARG A 68 -8.54 1.38 -1.73
N ALA A 69 -8.37 2.08 -2.85
CA ALA A 69 -9.44 2.54 -3.71
C ALA A 69 -9.07 2.32 -5.20
N ASP A 70 -8.37 1.21 -5.50
CA ASP A 70 -7.69 1.03 -6.80
C ASP A 70 -8.65 1.00 -7.98
N ALA A 71 -9.83 0.42 -7.79
CA ALA A 71 -10.85 0.32 -8.85
C ALA A 71 -11.20 1.70 -9.41
N PHE A 72 -11.32 2.70 -8.55
CA PHE A 72 -11.55 4.08 -8.98
C PHE A 72 -10.25 4.74 -9.45
N MET A 73 -9.17 4.63 -8.68
CA MET A 73 -7.90 5.30 -9.01
C MET A 73 -7.35 4.85 -10.36
N GLY A 74 -7.59 3.61 -10.78
CA GLY A 74 -7.19 3.07 -12.08
C GLY A 74 -7.95 3.66 -13.27
N THR A 75 -9.08 4.33 -13.03
CA THR A 75 -9.84 5.02 -14.10
C THR A 75 -9.33 6.43 -14.38
N LEU A 76 -8.45 6.96 -13.52
CA LEU A 76 -7.95 8.32 -13.64
C LEU A 76 -6.74 8.38 -14.58
N ALA A 77 -6.77 9.32 -15.52
CA ALA A 77 -5.64 9.57 -16.41
C ALA A 77 -4.46 10.16 -15.63
N ALA A 78 -3.22 9.88 -16.06
CA ALA A 78 -2.01 10.43 -15.41
C ALA A 78 -2.03 11.97 -15.30
N ALA A 79 -2.66 12.66 -16.26
CA ALA A 79 -2.82 14.11 -16.25
C ALA A 79 -3.62 14.66 -15.05
N THR A 80 -4.47 13.85 -14.40
CA THR A 80 -5.24 14.31 -13.23
C THR A 80 -4.35 14.54 -12.01
N LYS A 81 -3.11 14.02 -11.99
CA LYS A 81 -2.15 14.20 -10.89
C LYS A 81 -1.79 15.67 -10.62
N ILE A 82 -1.90 16.52 -11.64
CA ILE A 82 -1.63 17.97 -11.55
C ILE A 82 -2.91 18.81 -11.53
N SER A 83 -4.08 18.17 -11.52
CA SER A 83 -5.36 18.87 -11.51
C SER A 83 -5.58 19.59 -10.19
N THR A 84 -5.94 20.87 -10.27
CA THR A 84 -6.33 21.70 -9.12
C THR A 84 -7.84 21.98 -9.10
N ASP A 85 -8.62 21.28 -9.91
CA ASP A 85 -10.07 21.44 -9.95
C ASP A 85 -10.71 21.03 -8.61
N MET A 86 -11.46 21.96 -8.01
CA MET A 86 -12.02 21.77 -6.67
C MET A 86 -13.10 20.69 -6.62
N GLN A 87 -13.88 20.54 -7.69
CA GLN A 87 -14.93 19.51 -7.74
C GLN A 87 -14.30 18.11 -7.80
N PHE A 88 -13.25 17.95 -8.61
CA PHE A 88 -12.45 16.74 -8.67
C PHE A 88 -11.81 16.40 -7.32
N LEU A 89 -11.14 17.37 -6.68
CA LEU A 89 -10.52 17.16 -5.37
C LEU A 89 -11.54 16.82 -4.27
N ALA A 90 -12.71 17.45 -4.28
CA ALA A 90 -13.80 17.10 -3.37
C ALA A 90 -14.30 15.66 -3.62
N GLY A 91 -14.40 15.25 -4.88
CA GLY A 91 -14.73 13.87 -5.24
C GLY A 91 -13.72 12.85 -4.72
N LEU A 92 -12.41 13.12 -4.88
CA LEU A 92 -11.35 12.26 -4.31
C LEU A 92 -11.43 12.15 -2.80
N ARG A 93 -11.70 13.27 -2.11
CA ARG A 93 -11.88 13.29 -0.66
C ARG A 93 -13.05 12.41 -0.23
N ASP A 94 -14.20 12.57 -0.89
CA ASP A 94 -15.43 11.87 -0.52
C ASP A 94 -15.31 10.36 -0.80
N LEU A 95 -14.66 9.99 -1.90
CA LEU A 95 -14.29 8.60 -2.18
C LEU A 95 -13.35 8.02 -1.12
N GLY A 96 -12.34 8.78 -0.70
CA GLY A 96 -11.41 8.35 0.34
C GLY A 96 -12.13 8.06 1.66
N ARG A 97 -13.11 8.91 2.03
CA ARG A 97 -13.96 8.69 3.20
C ARG A 97 -14.84 7.46 3.07
N ALA A 98 -15.47 7.25 1.91
CA ALA A 98 -16.28 6.05 1.66
C ALA A 98 -15.42 4.78 1.76
N SER A 99 -14.24 4.78 1.13
CA SER A 99 -13.31 3.64 1.16
C SER A 99 -12.82 3.32 2.58
N ALA A 100 -12.46 4.35 3.35
CA ALA A 100 -12.05 4.17 4.75
C ALA A 100 -13.20 3.69 5.64
N THR A 101 -14.41 4.19 5.40
CA THR A 101 -15.62 3.77 6.14
C THR A 101 -15.90 2.28 5.91
N GLN A 102 -15.90 1.85 4.65
CA GLN A 102 -16.07 0.45 4.29
C GLN A 102 -14.98 -0.41 4.91
N TRP A 103 -13.72 0.01 4.76
CA TRP A 103 -12.59 -0.71 5.34
C TRP A 103 -12.70 -0.89 6.85
N LEU A 104 -13.13 0.15 7.58
CA LEU A 104 -13.35 0.09 9.01
C LEU A 104 -14.47 -0.89 9.37
N GLN A 105 -15.58 -0.91 8.64
CA GLN A 105 -16.66 -1.87 8.87
C GLN A 105 -16.14 -3.32 8.76
N ASP A 106 -15.29 -3.58 7.77
CA ASP A 106 -14.77 -4.92 7.51
C ASP A 106 -13.62 -5.32 8.45
N ASN A 107 -12.84 -4.36 8.96
CA ASN A 107 -11.54 -4.64 9.59
C ASN A 107 -11.37 -4.07 11.00
N HIS A 108 -12.34 -3.35 11.56
CA HIS A 108 -12.21 -2.70 12.87
C HIS A 108 -11.74 -3.65 13.97
N ALA A 109 -12.25 -4.89 13.99
CA ALA A 109 -11.86 -5.90 14.97
C ALA A 109 -10.40 -6.36 14.86
N ALA A 110 -9.71 -6.14 13.74
CA ALA A 110 -8.31 -6.51 13.58
C ALA A 110 -7.35 -5.43 14.12
N LEU A 111 -7.82 -4.20 14.31
CA LEU A 111 -6.99 -3.09 14.78
C LEU A 111 -6.35 -3.40 16.13
N GLY A 112 -5.02 -3.25 16.20
CA GLY A 112 -4.24 -3.53 17.41
C GLY A 112 -4.05 -5.02 17.73
N GLN A 113 -4.66 -5.93 16.96
CA GLN A 113 -4.62 -7.37 17.19
C GLN A 113 -3.81 -8.11 16.12
N ARG A 114 -4.05 -7.82 14.84
CA ARG A 114 -3.39 -8.46 13.70
C ARG A 114 -3.38 -7.56 12.48
N SER A 115 -2.42 -7.77 11.57
CA SER A 115 -2.43 -7.12 10.25
C SER A 115 -3.68 -7.53 9.46
N THR A 116 -4.19 -6.61 8.64
CA THR A 116 -5.34 -6.88 7.75
C THR A 116 -4.91 -7.31 6.35
N ILE A 117 -3.60 -7.32 6.10
CA ILE A 117 -3.01 -7.78 4.85
C ILE A 117 -1.92 -8.80 5.13
N ASP A 118 -1.66 -9.65 4.13
CA ASP A 118 -0.44 -10.44 4.05
C ASP A 118 0.63 -9.59 3.35
N LEU A 119 1.65 -9.18 4.12
CA LEU A 119 2.73 -8.33 3.62
C LEU A 119 3.52 -8.97 2.48
N ARG A 120 3.67 -10.29 2.50
CA ARG A 120 4.42 -11.01 1.49
C ARG A 120 3.66 -11.00 0.18
N ARG A 121 2.40 -11.42 0.24
CA ARG A 121 1.53 -11.42 -0.94
C ARG A 121 1.34 -10.02 -1.53
N GLU A 122 1.31 -8.99 -0.69
CA GLU A 122 1.01 -7.62 -1.13
C GLU A 122 2.24 -6.86 -1.66
N PHE A 123 3.45 -7.12 -1.13
CA PHE A 123 4.65 -6.31 -1.44
C PHE A 123 5.87 -7.13 -1.90
N LEU A 124 5.79 -8.46 -1.95
CA LEU A 124 6.92 -9.32 -2.31
C LEU A 124 6.64 -10.25 -3.49
N ASP A 125 5.38 -10.64 -3.70
CA ASP A 125 4.92 -11.49 -4.81
C ASP A 125 4.24 -10.66 -5.91
#